data_AF-X6NKC4-F1
#
_entry.id   AF-X6NKC4-F1
#
_cell.length_a   1.000
_cell.length_b   1.000
_cell.length_c   1.000
_cell.angle_alpha   90.00
_cell.angle_beta   90.00
_cell.angle_gamma   90.00
#
_symmetry.space_group_name_H-M   'P 1'
#
loop_
_entity.id
_entity.type
_entity.pdbx_description
1 polymer ?
#
loop_
_entity_poly.entity_id
_entity_poly.type
_entity_poly.pdbx_seq_one_letter_code
_entity_poly.pdbx_strand_id
1 'polypeptide(L)'
;MSEISSTEEKQAVEVADMNNLIKDRVRGLLLGLSAGDRNGGPQRLALLLILYMLKHKEKCHESMETLWSDYYQKWYRNGGFDTGVTFIQIDTALQLNKATITSPYEAAKQIYEEQSKGKFPPEGIGNAHRNVVLSMTVNNPGLSLTAMAVQESVLTHYSPKCKQIAVCCNVLCRALIQGKTWMEALQIMYDSVDTKLLTKEIEAMKIREIIKPFLEPKNSLHKKNKVTPTCFKKTGWCVDAFRSALYFVDTYTTFDEALSHSIKFAGPSNYCPVLVGAIAGCKFGYDTVLKSKELKHYYNLTPILEDCLKHFVQGDALFDKEQNLKSITLLNVLDKSGQLVADLWLHTLQTKKQTKS
;
A
#
# COMPACT_ATOMS: atom_id res chain seq x y z
N MET A 1 -39.87 28.52 -9.02
CA MET A 1 -39.14 27.67 -9.99
C MET A 1 -37.66 28.06 -10.16
N SER A 2 -37.20 29.26 -9.77
CA SER A 2 -35.79 29.66 -9.88
C SER A 2 -34.87 29.21 -8.73
N GLU A 3 -35.39 28.96 -7.52
CA GLU A 3 -34.55 28.58 -6.37
C GLU A 3 -34.10 27.10 -6.37
N ILE A 4 -34.93 26.20 -6.92
CA ILE A 4 -34.63 24.75 -7.00
C ILE A 4 -33.43 24.49 -7.92
N SER A 5 -33.35 25.20 -9.06
CA SER A 5 -32.23 25.14 -10.01
C SER A 5 -30.87 25.49 -9.37
N SER A 6 -30.86 26.40 -8.39
CA SER A 6 -29.62 26.87 -7.75
C SER A 6 -29.03 25.92 -6.71
N THR A 7 -29.84 25.00 -6.18
CA THR A 7 -29.45 24.05 -5.13
C THR A 7 -28.89 22.76 -5.74
N GLU A 8 -29.54 22.26 -6.80
CA GLU A 8 -29.06 21.10 -7.56
C GLU A 8 -27.71 21.37 -8.24
N GLU A 9 -27.52 22.58 -8.77
CA GLU A 9 -26.26 22.99 -9.41
C GLU A 9 -25.10 23.08 -8.40
N LYS A 10 -25.34 23.63 -7.20
CA LYS A 10 -24.34 23.66 -6.12
C LYS A 10 -23.96 22.25 -5.65
N GLN A 11 -24.95 21.38 -5.46
CA GLN A 11 -24.72 20.00 -5.05
C GLN A 11 -23.92 19.22 -6.10
N ALA A 12 -24.19 19.45 -7.39
CA ALA A 12 -23.43 18.84 -8.49
C ALA A 12 -21.96 19.30 -8.52
N VAL A 13 -21.70 20.60 -8.28
CA VAL A 13 -20.34 21.16 -8.21
C VAL A 13 -19.56 20.57 -7.04
N GLU A 14 -20.15 20.52 -5.84
CA GLU A 14 -19.50 19.93 -4.66
C GLU A 14 -19.14 18.45 -4.86
N VAL A 15 -20.03 17.67 -5.48
CA VAL A 15 -19.76 16.27 -5.83
C VAL A 15 -18.64 16.15 -6.86
N ALA A 16 -18.62 17.02 -7.88
CA ALA A 16 -17.56 17.03 -8.89
C ALA A 16 -16.19 17.38 -8.28
N ASP A 17 -16.14 18.39 -7.40
CA ASP A 17 -14.93 18.78 -6.68
C ASP A 17 -14.42 17.66 -5.78
N MET A 18 -15.33 16.98 -5.09
CA MET A 18 -14.97 15.83 -4.26
C MET A 18 -14.41 14.67 -5.10
N ASN A 19 -15.03 14.36 -6.24
CA ASN A 19 -14.53 13.34 -7.15
C ASN A 19 -13.14 13.69 -7.71
N ASN A 20 -12.90 14.96 -8.04
CA ASN A 20 -11.59 15.42 -8.49
C ASN A 20 -10.52 15.29 -7.41
N LEU A 21 -10.85 15.64 -6.15
CA LEU A 21 -9.94 15.45 -5.02
C LEU A 21 -9.64 13.96 -4.76
N ILE A 22 -10.63 13.08 -4.86
CA ILE A 22 -10.43 11.63 -4.74
C ILE A 22 -9.48 11.14 -5.85
N LYS A 23 -9.70 11.55 -7.12
CA LYS A 23 -8.81 11.20 -8.24
C LYS A 23 -7.38 11.64 -7.98
N ASP A 24 -7.21 12.89 -7.55
CA ASP A 24 -5.90 13.47 -7.24
C ASP A 24 -5.19 12.69 -6.13
N ARG A 25 -5.87 12.37 -5.03
CA ARG A 25 -5.26 11.63 -3.90
C ARG A 25 -5.01 10.16 -4.18
N VAL A 26 -5.87 9.49 -4.95
CA VAL A 26 -5.66 8.10 -5.42
C VAL A 26 -4.43 8.02 -6.32
N ARG A 27 -4.29 8.95 -7.27
CA ARG A 27 -3.07 9.09 -8.09
C ARG A 27 -1.85 9.35 -7.21
N GLY A 28 -1.97 10.29 -6.28
CA GLY A 28 -0.93 10.65 -5.33
C GLY A 28 -0.41 9.44 -4.55
N LEU A 29 -1.30 8.59 -4.04
CA LEU A 29 -0.93 7.35 -3.34
C LEU A 29 0.01 6.48 -4.18
N LEU A 30 -0.39 6.15 -5.41
CA LEU A 30 0.33 5.16 -6.22
C LEU A 30 1.66 5.72 -6.74
N LEU A 31 1.71 6.99 -7.19
CA LEU A 31 2.98 7.62 -7.54
C LEU A 31 3.87 7.79 -6.32
N GLY A 32 3.28 8.16 -5.18
CA GLY A 32 4.01 8.41 -3.95
C GLY A 32 4.69 7.15 -3.46
N LEU A 33 3.96 6.03 -3.41
CA LEU A 33 4.51 4.70 -3.10
C LEU A 33 5.72 4.40 -3.98
N SER A 34 5.58 4.62 -5.29
CA SER A 34 6.63 4.37 -6.29
C SER A 34 7.82 5.31 -6.14
N ALA A 35 7.61 6.56 -5.71
CA ALA A 35 8.68 7.50 -5.42
C ALA A 35 9.49 7.07 -4.17
N GLY A 36 8.82 6.46 -3.19
CA GLY A 36 9.45 5.92 -1.98
C GLY A 36 10.09 4.55 -2.15
N ASP A 37 9.70 3.80 -3.17
CA ASP A 37 10.30 2.51 -3.52
C ASP A 37 11.58 2.70 -4.34
N ARG A 38 12.73 2.36 -3.76
CA ARG A 38 14.05 2.45 -4.40
C ARG A 38 14.54 1.14 -5.00
N ASN A 39 13.91 0.02 -4.66
CA ASN A 39 14.32 -1.29 -5.17
C ASN A 39 13.33 -1.85 -6.20
N GLY A 40 12.07 -1.44 -6.17
CA GLY A 40 11.02 -1.77 -7.15
C GLY A 40 10.13 -2.97 -6.81
N GLY A 41 10.44 -3.74 -5.76
CA GLY A 41 9.64 -4.90 -5.34
C GLY A 41 8.27 -4.51 -4.80
N PRO A 42 8.20 -3.63 -3.77
CA PRO A 42 6.95 -3.11 -3.23
C PRO A 42 5.97 -2.56 -4.27
N GLN A 43 6.43 -1.68 -5.18
CA GLN A 43 5.58 -1.12 -6.23
C GLN A 43 5.07 -2.22 -7.16
N ARG A 44 5.90 -3.21 -7.50
CA ARG A 44 5.53 -4.29 -8.42
C ARG A 44 4.44 -5.17 -7.81
N LEU A 45 4.58 -5.55 -6.55
CA LEU A 45 3.54 -6.30 -5.83
C LEU A 45 2.26 -5.47 -5.66
N ALA A 46 2.36 -4.16 -5.40
CA ALA A 46 1.19 -3.28 -5.33
C ALA A 46 0.41 -3.23 -6.65
N LEU A 47 1.12 -3.16 -7.79
CA LEU A 47 0.48 -3.19 -9.11
C LEU A 47 -0.20 -4.53 -9.41
N LEU A 48 0.41 -5.64 -8.99
CA LEU A 48 -0.20 -6.97 -9.12
C LEU A 48 -1.48 -7.09 -8.30
N LEU A 49 -1.51 -6.54 -7.10
CA LEU A 49 -2.72 -6.45 -6.29
C LEU A 49 -3.79 -5.58 -6.95
N ILE A 50 -3.40 -4.45 -7.55
CA ILE A 50 -4.34 -3.60 -8.28
C ILE A 50 -4.92 -4.34 -9.49
N LEU A 51 -4.09 -5.01 -10.29
CA LEU A 51 -4.52 -5.85 -11.41
C LEU A 51 -5.54 -6.89 -10.98
N TYR A 52 -5.27 -7.56 -9.87
CA TYR A 52 -6.17 -8.52 -9.26
C TYR A 52 -7.51 -7.86 -8.84
N MET A 53 -7.48 -6.72 -8.15
CA MET A 53 -8.69 -5.98 -7.78
C MET A 53 -9.53 -5.59 -9.01
N LEU A 54 -8.89 -5.11 -10.08
CA LEU A 54 -9.57 -4.71 -11.31
C LEU A 54 -10.24 -5.91 -12.02
N LYS A 55 -9.59 -7.08 -11.99
CA LYS A 55 -10.13 -8.30 -12.61
C LYS A 55 -11.28 -8.90 -11.79
N HIS A 56 -11.19 -8.89 -10.46
CA HIS A 56 -12.14 -9.59 -9.58
C HIS A 56 -13.23 -8.69 -8.98
N LYS A 57 -13.04 -7.36 -9.01
CA LYS A 57 -14.01 -6.32 -8.60
C LYS A 57 -14.67 -6.61 -7.25
N GLU A 58 -16.01 -6.66 -7.20
CA GLU A 58 -16.82 -6.91 -6.01
C GLU A 58 -16.50 -8.27 -5.36
N LYS A 59 -16.00 -9.24 -6.12
CA LYS A 59 -15.62 -10.58 -5.64
C LYS A 59 -14.13 -10.69 -5.27
N CYS A 60 -13.40 -9.58 -5.22
CA CYS A 60 -11.97 -9.61 -4.92
C CYS A 60 -11.67 -10.26 -3.57
N HIS A 61 -12.52 -10.04 -2.56
CA HIS A 61 -12.40 -10.57 -1.20
C HIS A 61 -12.67 -12.08 -1.10
N GLU A 62 -13.49 -12.63 -2.01
CA GLU A 62 -13.82 -14.07 -2.03
C GLU A 62 -12.67 -14.91 -2.60
N SER A 63 -11.77 -14.30 -3.38
CA SER A 63 -10.74 -15.01 -4.13
C SER A 63 -9.32 -14.62 -3.74
N MET A 64 -9.09 -13.86 -2.66
CA MET A 64 -7.76 -13.33 -2.29
C MET A 64 -6.67 -14.42 -2.19
N GLU A 65 -7.01 -15.68 -1.98
CA GLU A 65 -6.05 -16.78 -2.05
C GLU A 65 -5.44 -16.97 -3.45
N THR A 66 -6.23 -16.77 -4.52
CA THR A 66 -5.73 -16.89 -5.90
C THR A 66 -4.82 -15.73 -6.29
N LEU A 67 -4.86 -14.57 -5.59
CA LEU A 67 -3.88 -13.50 -5.78
C LEU A 67 -2.44 -14.03 -5.64
N TRP A 68 -2.21 -14.92 -4.68
CA TRP A 68 -0.91 -15.53 -4.49
C TRP A 68 -0.50 -16.34 -5.72
N SER A 69 -1.30 -17.34 -6.10
CA SER A 69 -0.94 -18.28 -7.17
C SER A 69 -0.96 -17.62 -8.55
N ASP A 70 -1.89 -16.70 -8.80
CA ASP A 70 -2.09 -16.13 -10.13
C ASP A 70 -1.23 -14.93 -10.45
N TYR A 71 -0.72 -14.23 -9.44
CA TYR A 71 0.04 -13.00 -9.62
C TYR A 71 1.36 -13.02 -8.87
N TYR A 72 1.34 -13.07 -7.53
CA TYR A 72 2.55 -12.91 -6.72
C TYR A 72 3.58 -14.02 -6.98
N GLN A 73 3.15 -15.28 -6.92
CA GLN A 73 4.02 -16.43 -7.12
C GLN A 73 4.52 -16.54 -8.56
N LYS A 74 3.66 -16.27 -9.56
CA LYS A 74 4.08 -16.26 -10.98
C LYS A 74 5.14 -15.20 -11.22
N TRP A 75 4.91 -13.97 -10.77
CA TRP A 75 5.91 -12.90 -10.89
C TRP A 75 7.23 -13.27 -10.21
N TYR A 76 7.18 -13.77 -8.96
CA TYR A 76 8.38 -14.19 -8.25
C TYR A 76 9.15 -15.29 -8.99
N ARG A 77 8.46 -16.35 -9.43
CA ARG A 77 9.09 -17.48 -10.14
C ARG A 77 9.65 -17.12 -11.51
N ASN A 78 9.14 -16.06 -12.12
CA ASN A 78 9.68 -15.51 -13.35
C ASN A 78 10.77 -14.45 -13.08
N GLY A 79 11.56 -14.59 -12.02
CA GLY A 79 12.67 -13.67 -11.73
C GLY A 79 12.27 -12.37 -11.02
N GLY A 80 11.13 -12.37 -10.32
CA GLY A 80 10.77 -11.28 -9.41
C GLY A 80 11.83 -11.06 -8.33
N PHE A 81 11.95 -9.82 -7.85
CA PHE A 81 13.04 -9.36 -6.98
C PHE A 81 12.49 -8.57 -5.78
N ASP A 82 13.32 -8.33 -4.76
CA ASP A 82 12.99 -7.55 -3.56
C ASP A 82 11.66 -7.97 -2.88
N THR A 83 11.41 -9.30 -2.80
CA THR A 83 10.20 -9.87 -2.18
C THR A 83 10.31 -10.03 -0.67
N GLY A 84 11.54 -10.04 -0.13
CA GLY A 84 11.84 -10.23 1.28
C GLY A 84 11.84 -11.69 1.72
N VAL A 85 12.56 -11.97 2.81
CA VAL A 85 12.79 -13.36 3.31
C VAL A 85 11.49 -14.09 3.61
N THR A 86 10.52 -13.44 4.24
CA THR A 86 9.23 -14.05 4.57
C THR A 86 8.50 -14.54 3.31
N PHE A 87 8.47 -13.75 2.24
CA PHE A 87 7.84 -14.17 0.97
C PHE A 87 8.51 -15.43 0.40
N ILE A 88 9.85 -15.47 0.41
CA ILE A 88 10.64 -16.61 -0.09
C ILE A 88 10.33 -17.87 0.74
N GLN A 89 10.22 -17.74 2.06
CA GLN A 89 9.90 -18.85 2.94
C GLN A 89 8.50 -19.42 2.65
N ILE A 90 7.51 -18.56 2.36
CA ILE A 90 6.15 -18.99 1.98
C ILE A 90 6.19 -19.80 0.69
N ASP A 91 6.82 -19.27 -0.37
CA ASP A 91 6.92 -19.99 -1.64
C ASP A 91 7.66 -21.32 -1.47
N THR A 92 8.73 -21.34 -0.69
CA THR A 92 9.49 -22.57 -0.39
C THR A 92 8.63 -23.60 0.35
N ALA A 93 7.89 -23.18 1.37
CA ALA A 93 7.01 -24.06 2.14
C ALA A 93 5.91 -24.67 1.25
N LEU A 94 5.31 -23.87 0.37
CA LEU A 94 4.31 -24.34 -0.60
C LEU A 94 4.89 -25.29 -1.65
N GLN A 95 6.19 -25.20 -1.95
CA GLN A 95 6.85 -26.11 -2.88
C GLN A 95 7.19 -27.46 -2.24
N LEU A 96 7.78 -27.43 -1.04
CA LEU A 96 8.35 -28.61 -0.39
C LEU A 96 7.32 -29.41 0.41
N ASN A 97 6.28 -28.76 0.93
CA ASN A 97 5.32 -29.38 1.87
C ASN A 97 3.91 -29.50 1.28
N LYS A 98 3.77 -29.75 -0.02
CA LYS A 98 2.46 -29.80 -0.71
C LYS A 98 1.45 -30.80 -0.13
N ALA A 99 1.93 -31.82 0.60
CA ALA A 99 1.08 -32.79 1.26
C ALA A 99 0.42 -32.28 2.55
N THR A 100 0.95 -31.21 3.16
CA THR A 100 0.51 -30.70 4.47
C THR A 100 0.20 -29.20 4.47
N ILE A 101 0.72 -28.44 3.51
CA ILE A 101 0.49 -27.01 3.34
C ILE A 101 -0.12 -26.78 1.97
N THR A 102 -1.39 -26.38 1.95
CA THR A 102 -2.19 -26.25 0.73
C THR A 102 -2.44 -24.80 0.33
N SER A 103 -2.26 -23.85 1.27
CA SER A 103 -2.48 -22.43 1.03
C SER A 103 -1.35 -21.54 1.55
N PRO A 104 -1.14 -20.34 0.96
CA PRO A 104 -0.19 -19.36 1.49
C PRO A 104 -0.53 -18.91 2.92
N TYR A 105 -1.81 -18.92 3.29
CA TYR A 105 -2.26 -18.66 4.65
C TYR A 105 -1.69 -19.69 5.64
N GLU A 106 -1.82 -20.98 5.34
CA GLU A 106 -1.29 -22.06 6.17
C GLU A 106 0.23 -21.97 6.31
N ALA A 107 0.92 -21.70 5.20
CA ALA A 107 2.37 -21.48 5.20
C ALA A 107 2.75 -20.30 6.12
N ALA A 108 2.06 -19.16 5.99
CA ALA A 108 2.33 -17.97 6.79
C ALA A 108 2.08 -18.20 8.28
N LYS A 109 1.00 -18.91 8.59
CA LYS A 109 0.66 -19.29 9.96
C LYS A 109 1.72 -20.18 10.58
N GLN A 110 2.10 -21.25 9.89
CA GLN A 110 3.12 -22.19 10.38
C GLN A 110 4.46 -21.49 10.61
N ILE A 111 4.95 -20.72 9.63
CA ILE A 111 6.20 -19.97 9.74
C ILE A 111 6.15 -19.00 10.94
N TYR A 112 5.04 -18.28 11.10
CA TYR A 112 4.87 -17.36 12.22
C TYR A 112 4.90 -18.10 13.56
N GLU A 113 4.16 -19.19 13.71
CA GLU A 113 4.08 -19.96 14.96
C GLU A 113 5.43 -20.58 15.34
N GLU A 114 6.16 -21.13 14.36
CA GLU A 114 7.49 -21.73 14.56
C GLU A 114 8.52 -20.68 14.96
N GLN A 115 8.63 -19.58 14.20
CA GLN A 115 9.61 -18.54 14.47
C GLN A 115 9.28 -17.71 15.73
N SER A 116 8.00 -17.61 16.10
CA SER A 116 7.58 -16.98 17.36
C SER A 116 8.08 -17.75 18.59
N LYS A 117 8.14 -19.09 18.53
CA LYS A 117 8.76 -19.90 19.60
C LYS A 117 10.25 -19.61 19.74
N GLY A 118 10.92 -19.33 18.62
CA GLY A 118 12.32 -18.89 18.56
C GLY A 118 12.56 -17.43 18.96
N LYS A 119 11.52 -16.66 19.33
CA LYS A 119 11.58 -15.21 19.66
C LYS A 119 12.00 -14.29 18.49
N PHE A 120 11.90 -14.75 17.25
CA PHE A 120 12.16 -13.94 16.05
C PHE A 120 10.96 -14.00 15.09
N PRO A 121 9.78 -13.50 15.49
CA PRO A 121 8.59 -13.59 14.65
C PRO A 121 8.78 -12.82 13.32
N PRO A 122 8.24 -13.31 12.19
CA PRO A 122 8.35 -12.68 10.87
C PRO A 122 7.46 -11.44 10.78
N GLU A 123 7.87 -10.37 11.46
CA GLU A 123 7.10 -9.12 11.61
C GLU A 123 7.62 -8.02 10.67
N GLY A 124 7.87 -8.37 9.42
CA GLY A 124 8.26 -7.42 8.38
C GLY A 124 7.13 -6.48 7.98
N ILE A 125 7.49 -5.31 7.45
CA ILE A 125 6.53 -4.29 6.95
C ILE A 125 6.06 -4.55 5.49
N GLY A 126 6.60 -5.56 4.81
CA GLY A 126 6.40 -5.76 3.38
C GLY A 126 4.94 -5.93 2.94
N ASN A 127 4.06 -6.41 3.83
CA ASN A 127 2.62 -6.46 3.59
C ASN A 127 1.99 -5.07 3.44
N ALA A 128 2.25 -4.16 4.38
CA ALA A 128 1.70 -2.82 4.37
C ALA A 128 2.25 -1.98 3.21
N HIS A 129 3.50 -2.21 2.80
CA HIS A 129 4.10 -1.52 1.66
C HIS A 129 3.30 -1.67 0.37
N ARG A 130 2.81 -2.89 0.10
CA ARG A 130 2.11 -3.18 -1.15
C ARG A 130 0.60 -3.04 -1.02
N ASN A 131 0.03 -3.36 0.14
CA ASN A 131 -1.42 -3.46 0.27
C ASN A 131 -2.12 -2.15 0.63
N VAL A 132 -1.36 -1.07 0.86
CA VAL A 132 -1.91 0.28 1.07
C VAL A 132 -2.76 0.76 -0.13
N VAL A 133 -2.55 0.18 -1.32
CA VAL A 133 -3.37 0.45 -2.52
C VAL A 133 -4.83 -0.04 -2.40
N LEU A 134 -5.15 -0.93 -1.44
CA LEU A 134 -6.55 -1.31 -1.18
C LEU A 134 -7.39 -0.10 -0.76
N SER A 135 -6.75 0.91 -0.15
CA SER A 135 -7.39 2.19 0.20
C SER A 135 -7.92 2.97 -1.02
N MET A 136 -7.56 2.61 -2.25
CA MET A 136 -8.10 3.20 -3.47
C MET A 136 -9.55 2.80 -3.76
N THR A 137 -10.08 1.74 -3.14
CA THR A 137 -11.46 1.22 -3.37
C THR A 137 -12.57 2.05 -2.69
N VAL A 138 -12.60 3.37 -2.90
CA VAL A 138 -13.43 4.34 -2.13
C VAL A 138 -14.93 4.10 -2.28
N ASN A 139 -15.39 3.75 -3.48
CA ASN A 139 -16.81 3.66 -3.84
C ASN A 139 -17.35 2.22 -3.86
N ASN A 140 -16.73 1.29 -3.14
CA ASN A 140 -17.17 -0.11 -3.11
C ASN A 140 -17.79 -0.48 -1.75
N PRO A 141 -19.09 -0.17 -1.53
CA PRO A 141 -19.74 -0.32 -0.22
C PRO A 141 -19.87 -1.78 0.25
N GLY A 142 -19.74 -2.75 -0.66
CA GLY A 142 -19.76 -4.18 -0.32
C GLY A 142 -18.46 -4.72 0.27
N LEU A 143 -17.37 -3.94 0.24
CA LEU A 143 -16.04 -4.39 0.63
C LEU A 143 -15.59 -3.74 1.94
N SER A 144 -15.41 -4.56 2.98
CA SER A 144 -14.72 -4.12 4.19
C SER A 144 -13.23 -3.93 3.90
N LEU A 145 -12.77 -2.67 3.87
CA LEU A 145 -11.35 -2.31 3.67
C LEU A 145 -10.43 -3.03 4.66
N THR A 146 -10.87 -3.15 5.92
CA THR A 146 -10.09 -3.81 6.97
C THR A 146 -9.99 -5.31 6.71
N ALA A 147 -11.08 -5.95 6.27
CA ALA A 147 -11.07 -7.37 5.91
C ALA A 147 -10.14 -7.64 4.72
N MET A 148 -10.19 -6.83 3.67
CA MET A 148 -9.28 -6.97 2.52
C MET A 148 -7.81 -6.79 2.92
N ALA A 149 -7.51 -5.79 3.75
CA ALA A 149 -6.14 -5.55 4.23
C ALA A 149 -5.62 -6.73 5.07
N VAL A 150 -6.49 -7.35 5.89
CA VAL A 150 -6.15 -8.55 6.66
C VAL A 150 -5.95 -9.76 5.74
N GLN A 151 -6.88 -10.02 4.82
CA GLN A 151 -6.85 -11.15 3.89
C GLN A 151 -5.59 -11.12 3.00
N GLU A 152 -5.23 -9.97 2.45
CA GLU A 152 -4.00 -9.82 1.67
C GLU A 152 -2.77 -10.01 2.56
N SER A 153 -2.77 -9.41 3.76
CA SER A 153 -1.62 -9.47 4.67
C SER A 153 -1.26 -10.92 5.01
N VAL A 154 -2.25 -11.76 5.31
CA VAL A 154 -2.03 -13.15 5.75
C VAL A 154 -1.52 -14.07 4.66
N LEU A 155 -1.49 -13.64 3.39
CA LEU A 155 -0.82 -14.39 2.32
C LEU A 155 0.68 -14.52 2.56
N THR A 156 1.27 -13.63 3.38
CA THR A 156 2.71 -13.64 3.67
C THR A 156 3.04 -13.40 5.14
N HIS A 157 2.28 -12.54 5.81
CA HIS A 157 2.55 -12.10 7.18
C HIS A 157 1.34 -12.40 8.06
N TYR A 158 1.39 -13.53 8.77
CA TYR A 158 0.32 -13.95 9.68
C TYR A 158 0.27 -13.14 10.98
N SER A 159 1.37 -12.45 11.34
CA SER A 159 1.50 -11.69 12.60
C SER A 159 0.31 -10.75 12.84
N PRO A 160 -0.31 -10.78 14.04
CA PRO A 160 -1.32 -9.81 14.47
C PRO A 160 -0.89 -8.36 14.26
N LYS A 161 0.38 -8.03 14.56
CA LYS A 161 0.91 -6.67 14.40
C LYS A 161 0.99 -6.26 12.94
N CYS A 162 1.48 -7.13 12.06
CA CYS A 162 1.54 -6.85 10.62
C CYS A 162 0.15 -6.61 10.04
N LYS A 163 -0.84 -7.43 10.42
CA LYS A 163 -2.24 -7.27 10.00
C LYS A 163 -2.80 -5.91 10.45
N GLN A 164 -2.64 -5.56 11.73
CA GLN A 164 -3.14 -4.28 12.25
C GLN A 164 -2.47 -3.08 11.58
N ILE A 165 -1.16 -3.13 11.35
CA ILE A 165 -0.44 -2.02 10.70
C ILE A 165 -0.88 -1.85 9.25
N ALA A 166 -1.11 -2.95 8.51
CA ALA A 166 -1.70 -2.89 7.19
C ALA A 166 -3.10 -2.24 7.20
N VAL A 167 -3.93 -2.59 8.18
CA VAL A 167 -5.23 -1.94 8.41
C VAL A 167 -5.06 -0.45 8.67
N CYS A 168 -4.20 -0.05 9.60
CA CYS A 168 -3.96 1.35 9.93
C CYS A 168 -3.51 2.16 8.72
N CYS A 169 -2.55 1.64 7.92
CA CYS A 169 -2.08 2.32 6.71
C CYS A 169 -3.21 2.54 5.71
N ASN A 170 -4.05 1.51 5.50
CA ASN A 170 -5.17 1.57 4.57
C ASN A 170 -6.26 2.53 5.05
N VAL A 171 -6.62 2.49 6.34
CA VAL A 171 -7.63 3.38 6.93
C VAL A 171 -7.18 4.84 6.87
N LEU A 172 -5.92 5.11 7.24
CA LEU A 172 -5.34 6.45 7.15
C LEU A 172 -5.37 6.98 5.70
N CYS A 173 -4.90 6.17 4.74
CA CYS A 173 -4.89 6.56 3.34
C CYS A 173 -6.30 6.74 2.78
N ARG A 174 -7.26 5.88 3.15
CA ARG A 174 -8.67 6.02 2.73
C ARG A 174 -9.27 7.31 3.25
N ALA A 175 -9.07 7.63 4.52
CA ALA A 175 -9.58 8.86 5.11
C ALA A 175 -8.98 10.09 4.41
N LEU A 176 -7.67 10.09 4.14
CA LEU A 176 -7.04 11.13 3.35
C LEU A 176 -7.63 11.19 1.94
N ILE A 177 -7.75 10.09 1.22
CA ILE A 177 -8.35 10.08 -0.12
C ILE A 177 -9.77 10.69 -0.13
N GLN A 178 -10.55 10.44 0.92
CA GLN A 178 -11.90 10.99 1.12
C GLN A 178 -11.91 12.47 1.60
N GLY A 179 -10.78 13.17 1.48
CA GLY A 179 -10.70 14.60 1.78
C GLY A 179 -10.55 14.95 3.26
N LYS A 180 -10.44 13.96 4.16
CA LYS A 180 -10.21 14.25 5.59
C LYS A 180 -8.89 14.98 5.80
N THR A 181 -8.87 15.84 6.81
CA THR A 181 -7.65 16.48 7.29
C THR A 181 -6.72 15.44 7.91
N TRP A 182 -5.43 15.79 8.06
CA TRP A 182 -4.46 14.90 8.70
C TRP A 182 -4.89 14.46 10.10
N MET A 183 -5.42 15.38 10.92
CA MET A 183 -5.87 15.08 12.28
C MET A 183 -7.09 14.16 12.32
N GLU A 184 -8.09 14.43 11.47
CA GLU A 184 -9.27 13.56 11.36
C GLU A 184 -8.87 12.16 10.88
N ALA A 185 -7.98 12.08 9.88
CA ALA A 185 -7.51 10.80 9.34
C ALA A 185 -6.71 9.99 10.38
N LEU A 186 -5.87 10.65 11.19
CA LEU A 186 -5.19 10.01 12.33
C LEU A 186 -6.18 9.52 13.39
N GLN A 187 -7.23 10.30 13.68
CA GLN A 187 -8.26 9.90 14.65
C GLN A 187 -9.03 8.68 14.16
N ILE A 188 -9.48 8.68 12.90
CA ILE A 188 -10.15 7.53 12.28
C ILE A 188 -9.25 6.29 12.31
N MET A 189 -7.96 6.45 12.01
CA MET A 189 -6.98 5.36 12.10
C MET A 189 -6.82 4.84 13.55
N TYR A 190 -6.74 5.73 14.53
CA TYR A 190 -6.64 5.37 15.95
C TYR A 190 -7.85 4.53 16.40
N ASP A 191 -9.05 4.94 16.01
CA ASP A 191 -10.31 4.25 16.34
C ASP A 191 -10.44 2.90 15.62
N SER A 192 -9.75 2.71 14.49
CA SER A 192 -9.70 1.44 13.76
C SER A 192 -8.79 0.36 14.36
N VAL A 193 -8.05 0.68 15.44
CA VAL A 193 -7.20 -0.32 16.11
C VAL A 193 -8.08 -1.36 16.80
N ASP A 194 -8.06 -2.58 16.24
CA ASP A 194 -8.95 -3.68 16.60
C ASP A 194 -8.29 -4.63 17.60
N THR A 195 -8.87 -4.70 18.79
CA THR A 195 -8.41 -5.56 19.88
C THR A 195 -8.63 -7.04 19.57
N LYS A 196 -9.62 -7.39 18.73
CA LYS A 196 -9.87 -8.77 18.28
C LYS A 196 -8.77 -9.27 17.35
N LEU A 197 -8.32 -8.42 16.43
CA LEU A 197 -7.25 -8.75 15.49
C LEU A 197 -5.91 -9.00 16.19
N LEU A 198 -5.64 -8.21 17.24
CA LEU A 198 -4.40 -8.26 18.01
C LEU A 198 -4.38 -9.36 19.07
N THR A 199 -5.48 -10.08 19.29
CA THR A 199 -5.62 -11.20 20.26
C THR A 199 -5.36 -10.86 21.73
N LYS A 200 -4.79 -9.68 22.04
CA LYS A 200 -4.48 -9.16 23.38
C LYS A 200 -4.65 -7.64 23.42
N GLU A 201 -5.40 -7.15 24.41
CA GLU A 201 -5.62 -5.71 24.65
C GLU A 201 -4.30 -4.93 24.78
N ILE A 202 -3.29 -5.51 25.42
CA ILE A 202 -1.98 -4.89 25.62
C ILE A 202 -1.29 -4.58 24.27
N GLU A 203 -1.49 -5.39 23.25
CA GLU A 203 -0.90 -5.13 21.92
C GLU A 203 -1.65 -4.00 21.20
N ALA A 204 -2.96 -3.92 21.36
CA ALA A 204 -3.77 -2.80 20.85
C ALA A 204 -3.37 -1.48 21.50
N MET A 205 -3.16 -1.49 22.82
CA MET A 205 -2.63 -0.33 23.55
C MET A 205 -1.26 0.10 23.01
N LYS A 206 -0.35 -0.84 22.74
CA LYS A 206 0.97 -0.51 22.17
C LYS A 206 0.88 0.14 20.79
N ILE A 207 -0.03 -0.31 19.93
CA ILE A 207 -0.26 0.32 18.62
C ILE A 207 -0.87 1.72 18.80
N ARG A 208 -1.84 1.89 19.70
CA ARG A 208 -2.43 3.20 20.01
C ARG A 208 -1.42 4.19 20.56
N GLU A 209 -0.51 3.76 21.43
CA GLU A 209 0.57 4.61 21.98
C GLU A 209 1.60 5.02 20.92
N ILE A 210 1.69 4.33 19.78
CA ILE A 210 2.47 4.81 18.62
C ILE A 210 1.78 5.97 17.91
N ILE A 211 0.45 5.93 17.83
CA ILE A 211 -0.37 6.90 17.08
C ILE A 211 -0.62 8.17 17.91
N LYS A 212 -0.89 7.99 19.21
CA LYS A 212 -1.28 9.04 20.16
C LYS A 212 -0.40 10.29 20.15
N PRO A 213 0.95 10.21 20.06
CA PRO A 213 1.78 11.41 19.96
C PRO A 213 1.49 12.27 18.74
N PHE A 214 0.89 11.73 17.67
CA PHE A 214 0.53 12.49 16.47
C PHE A 214 -0.89 13.08 16.54
N LEU A 215 -1.69 12.68 17.53
CA LEU A 215 -3.02 13.24 17.79
C LEU A 215 -2.98 14.50 18.67
N GLU A 216 -1.84 14.81 19.29
CA GLU A 216 -1.67 16.02 20.07
C GLU A 216 -1.37 17.22 19.16
N PRO A 217 -1.95 18.40 19.41
CA PRO A 217 -1.61 19.61 18.65
C PRO A 217 -0.10 19.89 18.71
N LYS A 218 0.50 20.25 17.57
CA LYS A 218 1.96 20.50 17.45
C LYS A 218 2.50 21.53 18.46
N ASN A 219 1.66 22.46 18.92
CA ASN A 219 2.00 23.45 19.94
C ASN A 219 2.29 22.83 21.33
N SER A 220 1.85 21.59 21.56
CA SER A 220 2.01 20.82 22.80
C SER A 220 3.26 19.94 22.79
N LEU A 221 3.60 19.34 21.64
CA LEU A 221 4.71 18.38 21.50
C LEU A 221 6.09 19.04 21.52
N HIS A 222 6.25 20.22 20.90
CA HIS A 222 7.55 20.88 20.82
C HIS A 222 8.12 21.33 22.17
N LYS A 223 7.30 21.43 23.22
CA LYS A 223 7.75 21.84 24.57
C LYS A 223 8.08 20.70 25.53
N LYS A 224 7.61 19.45 25.32
CA LYS A 224 7.79 18.39 26.32
C LYS A 224 8.38 17.06 25.83
N ASN A 225 8.23 16.67 24.57
CA ASN A 225 8.79 15.42 24.07
C ASN A 225 9.51 15.65 22.74
N LYS A 226 10.84 15.76 22.79
CA LYS A 226 11.73 15.83 21.61
C LYS A 226 11.72 14.49 20.86
N VAL A 227 10.63 14.17 20.17
CA VAL A 227 10.60 13.07 19.20
C VAL A 227 11.49 13.49 18.03
N THR A 228 12.72 13.00 18.04
CA THR A 228 13.74 13.31 17.04
C THR A 228 14.05 12.06 16.22
N PRO A 229 14.60 12.16 14.99
CA PRO A 229 14.90 11.01 14.15
C PRO A 229 15.79 9.95 14.84
N THR A 230 16.59 10.36 15.82
CA THR A 230 17.44 9.47 16.64
C THR A 230 16.65 8.56 17.58
N CYS A 231 15.38 8.86 17.86
CA CYS A 231 14.48 8.00 18.64
C CYS A 231 13.88 6.85 17.82
N PHE A 232 14.11 6.83 16.50
CA PHE A 232 13.55 5.83 15.59
C PHE A 232 14.62 4.84 15.14
N LYS A 233 14.21 3.58 14.98
CA LYS A 233 15.11 2.52 14.51
C LYS A 233 14.98 2.34 13.00
N LYS A 234 16.11 2.19 12.32
CA LYS A 234 16.19 1.96 10.87
C LYS A 234 16.01 0.48 10.55
N THR A 235 14.80 -0.04 10.72
CA THR A 235 14.52 -1.48 10.58
C THR A 235 13.32 -1.74 9.68
N GLY A 236 13.25 -2.97 9.14
CA GLY A 236 12.08 -3.47 8.42
C GLY A 236 10.98 -4.02 9.34
N TRP A 237 11.13 -3.88 10.66
CA TRP A 237 10.10 -4.32 11.60
C TRP A 237 8.87 -3.41 11.46
N CYS A 238 7.68 -4.02 11.34
CA CYS A 238 6.47 -3.32 10.95
C CYS A 238 6.14 -2.12 11.84
N VAL A 239 6.31 -2.28 13.15
CA VAL A 239 6.05 -1.24 14.15
C VAL A 239 6.99 -0.02 13.99
N ASP A 240 8.29 -0.27 13.86
CA ASP A 240 9.29 0.80 13.72
C ASP A 240 9.14 1.53 12.39
N ALA A 241 8.93 0.79 11.29
CA ALA A 241 8.76 1.36 9.96
C ALA A 241 7.48 2.23 9.89
N PHE A 242 6.37 1.74 10.43
CA PHE A 242 5.11 2.48 10.49
C PHE A 242 5.23 3.74 11.35
N ARG A 243 5.78 3.63 12.56
CA ARG A 243 6.00 4.77 13.45
C ARG A 243 6.89 5.84 12.81
N SER A 244 7.95 5.41 12.12
CA SER A 244 8.84 6.32 11.39
C SER A 244 8.12 7.00 10.23
N ALA A 245 7.26 6.29 9.51
CA ALA A 245 6.49 6.87 8.41
C ALA A 245 5.54 7.97 8.89
N LEU A 246 4.79 7.73 9.98
CA LEU A 246 3.94 8.75 10.59
C LEU A 246 4.75 9.99 10.98
N TYR A 247 5.93 9.80 11.57
CA TYR A 247 6.80 10.91 11.95
C TYR A 247 7.19 11.79 10.77
N PHE A 248 7.66 11.21 9.66
CA PHE A 248 8.06 12.01 8.49
C PHE A 248 6.87 12.76 7.86
N VAL A 249 5.72 12.11 7.75
CA VAL A 249 4.53 12.75 7.15
C VAL A 249 3.94 13.82 8.07
N ASP A 250 3.99 13.64 9.38
CA ASP A 250 3.52 14.62 10.35
C ASP A 250 4.48 15.82 10.44
N THR A 251 5.78 15.57 10.51
CA THR A 251 6.79 16.60 10.77
C THR A 251 6.93 17.59 9.62
N TYR A 252 6.99 17.09 8.38
CA TYR A 252 7.30 17.91 7.21
C TYR A 252 6.04 18.42 6.51
N THR A 253 6.14 19.62 5.94
CA THR A 253 5.01 20.35 5.35
C THR A 253 4.86 20.13 3.85
N THR A 254 5.83 19.49 3.21
CA THR A 254 5.80 19.16 1.78
C THR A 254 6.09 17.68 1.54
N PHE A 255 5.61 17.17 0.40
CA PHE A 255 5.90 15.80 -0.04
C PHE A 255 7.40 15.54 -0.15
N ASP A 256 8.12 16.43 -0.83
CA ASP A 256 9.56 16.29 -1.08
C ASP A 256 10.37 16.26 0.21
N GLU A 257 10.05 17.13 1.18
CA GLU A 257 10.74 17.13 2.47
C GLU A 257 10.48 15.83 3.23
N ALA A 258 9.22 15.40 3.35
CA ALA A 258 8.86 14.17 4.04
C ALA A 258 9.59 12.97 3.43
N LEU A 259 9.52 12.84 2.10
CA LEU A 259 10.10 11.71 1.39
C LEU A 259 11.63 11.74 1.41
N SER A 260 12.26 12.88 1.08
CA SER A 260 13.74 13.00 1.06
C SER A 260 14.34 12.68 2.42
N HIS A 261 13.74 13.16 3.51
CA HIS A 261 14.24 12.89 4.86
C HIS A 261 14.01 11.43 5.27
N SER A 262 12.89 10.82 4.88
CA SER A 262 12.67 9.39 5.12
C SER A 262 13.68 8.50 4.38
N ILE A 263 14.02 8.84 3.13
CA ILE A 263 15.04 8.14 2.33
C ILE A 263 16.41 8.31 2.97
N LYS A 264 16.79 9.54 3.33
CA LYS A 264 18.06 9.80 4.02
C LYS A 264 18.14 9.03 5.35
N PHE A 265 17.03 8.91 6.07
CA PHE A 265 16.95 8.14 7.29
C PHE A 265 17.13 6.64 7.04
N ALA A 266 16.35 6.05 6.12
CA ALA A 266 16.34 4.61 5.86
C ALA A 266 17.58 4.12 5.08
N GLY A 267 18.26 5.01 4.36
CA GLY A 267 19.39 4.66 3.50
C GLY A 267 18.94 3.89 2.25
N PRO A 268 19.63 2.82 1.84
CA PRO A 268 19.26 2.03 0.66
C PRO A 268 18.05 1.13 0.89
N SER A 269 17.56 1.03 2.13
CA SER A 269 16.47 0.13 2.47
C SER A 269 15.10 0.74 2.21
N ASN A 270 14.22 -0.06 1.61
CA ASN A 270 12.82 0.25 1.37
C ASN A 270 11.94 0.17 2.64
N TYR A 271 12.40 0.62 3.81
CA TYR A 271 11.59 0.54 5.05
C TYR A 271 10.48 1.59 5.07
N CYS A 272 10.54 2.59 5.96
CA CYS A 272 9.52 3.63 6.01
C CYS A 272 9.32 4.46 4.72
N PRO A 273 10.29 4.65 3.78
CA PRO A 273 10.07 5.53 2.63
C PRO A 273 8.89 5.13 1.74
N VAL A 274 8.62 3.84 1.57
CA VAL A 274 7.49 3.36 0.76
C VAL A 274 6.17 3.82 1.36
N LEU A 275 6.01 3.69 2.68
CA LEU A 275 4.82 4.18 3.40
C LEU A 275 4.75 5.71 3.41
N VAL A 276 5.88 6.40 3.62
CA VAL A 276 5.93 7.87 3.56
C VAL A 276 5.45 8.35 2.20
N GLY A 277 5.95 7.75 1.13
CA GLY A 277 5.52 8.03 -0.23
C GLY A 277 4.01 7.85 -0.41
N ALA A 278 3.47 6.69 -0.03
CA ALA A 278 2.04 6.42 -0.18
C ALA A 278 1.17 7.39 0.63
N ILE A 279 1.45 7.55 1.93
CA ILE A 279 0.65 8.39 2.84
C ILE A 279 0.78 9.87 2.49
N ALA A 280 2.01 10.36 2.23
CA ALA A 280 2.24 11.73 1.81
C ALA A 280 1.61 12.00 0.44
N GLY A 281 1.62 11.03 -0.46
CA GLY A 281 0.93 11.10 -1.75
C GLY A 281 -0.57 11.34 -1.60
N CYS A 282 -1.24 10.62 -0.69
CA CYS A 282 -2.63 10.90 -0.33
C CYS A 282 -2.82 12.29 0.28
N LYS A 283 -1.88 12.74 1.11
CA LYS A 283 -1.97 14.01 1.86
C LYS A 283 -1.78 15.24 0.96
N PHE A 284 -0.82 15.18 0.03
CA PHE A 284 -0.39 16.34 -0.77
C PHE A 284 -0.88 16.32 -2.22
N GLY A 285 -1.45 15.20 -2.68
CA GLY A 285 -2.06 15.11 -4.00
C GLY A 285 -1.07 14.79 -5.13
N TYR A 286 -1.63 14.38 -6.26
CA TYR A 286 -0.88 13.92 -7.43
C TYR A 286 0.02 14.99 -8.03
N ASP A 287 -0.50 16.20 -8.21
CA ASP A 287 0.26 17.27 -8.86
C ASP A 287 1.55 17.61 -8.10
N THR A 288 1.52 17.49 -6.78
CA THR A 288 2.69 17.66 -5.93
C THR A 288 3.68 16.52 -6.13
N VAL A 289 3.20 15.27 -6.12
CA VAL A 289 4.05 14.08 -6.29
C VAL A 289 4.67 14.05 -7.69
N LEU A 290 3.93 14.42 -8.73
CA LEU A 290 4.41 14.42 -10.12
C LEU A 290 5.59 15.37 -10.32
N LYS A 291 5.62 16.47 -9.58
CA LYS A 291 6.71 17.47 -9.60
C LYS A 291 7.87 17.12 -8.67
N SER A 292 7.76 16.03 -7.91
CA SER A 292 8.75 15.62 -6.92
C SER A 292 10.09 15.27 -7.57
N LYS A 293 11.19 15.77 -7.00
CA LYS A 293 12.56 15.36 -7.37
C LYS A 293 12.88 13.91 -6.99
N GLU A 294 12.10 13.31 -6.07
CA GLU A 294 12.31 11.95 -5.59
C GLU A 294 11.65 10.91 -6.49
N LEU A 295 10.76 11.33 -7.41
CA LEU A 295 10.14 10.49 -8.42
C LEU A 295 11.12 10.20 -9.57
N LYS A 296 12.12 9.35 -9.31
CA LYS A 296 13.23 9.05 -10.25
C LYS A 296 12.97 7.89 -11.19
N HIS A 297 11.98 7.03 -10.92
CA HIS A 297 11.75 5.75 -11.61
C HIS A 297 10.32 5.61 -12.18
N TYR A 298 9.77 6.71 -12.71
CA TYR A 298 8.39 6.83 -13.18
C TYR A 298 7.99 5.98 -14.40
N TYR A 299 8.96 5.48 -15.17
CA TYR A 299 8.81 5.28 -16.62
C TYR A 299 7.78 4.25 -17.12
N ASN A 300 7.02 3.55 -16.27
CA ASN A 300 6.02 2.57 -16.74
C ASN A 300 4.66 2.59 -16.00
N LEU A 301 4.37 3.60 -15.17
CA LEU A 301 3.16 3.61 -14.34
C LEU A 301 1.97 4.32 -14.98
N THR A 302 2.18 5.26 -15.91
CA THR A 302 1.12 6.15 -16.42
C THR A 302 -0.07 5.41 -17.03
N PRO A 303 0.09 4.36 -17.88
CA PRO A 303 -1.04 3.62 -18.41
C PRO A 303 -1.82 2.86 -17.31
N ILE A 304 -1.10 2.30 -16.34
CA ILE A 304 -1.71 1.61 -15.19
C ILE A 304 -2.48 2.61 -14.33
N LEU A 305 -1.90 3.77 -14.06
CA LEU A 305 -2.54 4.84 -13.30
C LEU A 305 -3.85 5.30 -13.95
N GLU A 306 -3.83 5.57 -15.25
CA GLU A 306 -5.02 6.02 -15.97
C GLU A 306 -6.14 4.97 -15.97
N ASP A 307 -5.81 3.68 -16.11
CA ASP A 307 -6.81 2.62 -16.00
C ASP A 307 -7.29 2.41 -14.56
N CYS A 308 -6.42 2.50 -13.55
CA CYS A 308 -6.82 2.48 -12.14
C CYS A 308 -7.90 3.54 -11.85
N LEU A 309 -7.74 4.74 -12.38
CA LEU A 309 -8.61 5.87 -12.02
C LEU A 309 -10.00 5.80 -12.62
N LYS A 310 -10.12 5.26 -13.84
CA LYS A 310 -11.41 4.95 -14.44
C LYS A 310 -12.23 3.99 -13.58
N HIS A 311 -11.57 3.11 -12.83
CA HIS A 311 -12.24 2.01 -12.12
C HIS A 311 -12.42 2.24 -10.62
N PHE A 312 -11.49 2.96 -9.97
CA PHE A 312 -11.56 3.18 -8.52
C PHE A 312 -12.31 4.46 -8.13
N VAL A 313 -12.43 5.43 -9.04
CA VAL A 313 -13.05 6.74 -8.72
C VAL A 313 -14.40 6.92 -9.37
N GLN A 314 -14.60 6.42 -10.59
CA GLN A 314 -15.93 6.32 -11.17
C GLN A 314 -16.51 4.98 -10.72
N GLY A 315 -17.56 5.00 -9.90
CA GLY A 315 -18.35 3.80 -9.60
C GLY A 315 -19.16 3.32 -10.83
N ASP A 316 -18.60 3.46 -12.04
CA ASP A 316 -19.31 3.25 -13.27
C ASP A 316 -19.51 1.76 -13.52
N ALA A 317 -20.78 1.40 -13.72
CA ALA A 317 -21.29 0.11 -14.19
C ALA A 317 -20.85 -0.23 -15.63
N LEU A 318 -19.61 0.10 -16.04
CA LEU A 318 -19.13 0.01 -17.43
C LEU A 318 -18.48 -1.33 -17.79
N PHE A 319 -18.92 -2.41 -17.14
CA PHE A 319 -18.36 -3.74 -17.36
C PHE A 319 -19.37 -4.81 -17.74
N ASP A 320 -20.47 -4.42 -18.36
CA ASP A 320 -21.47 -5.38 -18.83
C ASP A 320 -21.00 -6.20 -20.07
N LYS A 321 -19.74 -6.09 -20.50
CA LYS A 321 -19.21 -6.87 -21.64
C LYS A 321 -17.78 -7.35 -21.42
N GLU A 322 -17.64 -8.68 -21.45
CA GLU A 322 -16.41 -9.49 -21.51
C GLU A 322 -15.40 -9.01 -22.59
N GLN A 323 -15.86 -8.22 -23.57
CA GLN A 323 -15.05 -7.65 -24.64
C GLN A 323 -14.06 -6.54 -24.19
N ASN A 324 -14.30 -5.84 -23.07
CA ASN A 324 -13.42 -4.75 -22.62
C ASN A 324 -12.20 -5.20 -21.81
N LEU A 325 -12.11 -6.48 -21.40
CA LEU A 325 -10.90 -7.02 -20.79
C LEU A 325 -9.76 -7.20 -21.82
N LYS A 326 -10.09 -7.41 -23.10
CA LYS A 326 -9.09 -7.54 -24.18
C LYS A 326 -8.45 -6.21 -24.59
N SER A 327 -9.10 -5.09 -24.30
CA SER A 327 -8.58 -3.73 -24.56
C SER A 327 -7.80 -3.13 -23.38
N ILE A 328 -7.80 -3.81 -22.23
CA ILE A 328 -6.92 -3.48 -21.11
C ILE A 328 -5.48 -3.73 -21.57
N THR A 329 -4.78 -2.65 -21.88
CA THR A 329 -3.37 -2.69 -22.30
C THR A 329 -2.52 -3.39 -21.22
N LEU A 330 -2.96 -3.38 -19.95
CA LEU A 330 -2.37 -4.08 -18.81
C LEU A 330 -2.23 -5.60 -18.96
N LEU A 331 -3.13 -6.29 -19.66
CA LEU A 331 -2.94 -7.73 -19.95
C LEU A 331 -1.85 -7.97 -21.02
N ASN A 332 -1.60 -6.98 -21.88
CA ASN A 332 -0.42 -6.95 -22.76
C ASN A 332 0.81 -6.39 -22.05
N VAL A 333 0.67 -5.85 -20.83
CA VAL A 333 1.81 -5.59 -19.96
C VAL A 333 2.20 -6.87 -19.25
N LEU A 334 1.46 -7.99 -19.29
CA LEU A 334 2.01 -9.28 -18.88
C LEU A 334 2.34 -10.10 -20.12
N ASP A 335 3.59 -10.57 -20.27
CA ASP A 335 3.90 -11.49 -21.35
C ASP A 335 3.22 -12.86 -21.12
N LYS A 336 3.37 -13.79 -22.07
CA LYS A 336 2.78 -15.14 -21.94
C LYS A 336 3.27 -15.92 -20.72
N SER A 337 4.36 -15.50 -20.08
CA SER A 337 4.86 -16.09 -18.84
C SER A 337 4.25 -15.45 -17.60
N GLY A 338 3.62 -14.28 -17.71
CA GLY A 338 3.12 -13.48 -16.59
C GLY A 338 4.15 -12.50 -16.03
N GLN A 339 5.22 -12.17 -16.78
CA GLN A 339 6.13 -11.07 -16.44
C GLN A 339 5.59 -9.75 -16.93
N LEU A 340 5.85 -8.64 -16.22
CA LEU A 340 5.54 -7.35 -16.81
C LEU A 340 6.40 -7.13 -18.08
N VAL A 341 5.83 -6.76 -19.23
CA VAL A 341 6.54 -6.42 -20.48
C VAL A 341 7.53 -5.27 -20.26
N ALA A 342 7.30 -4.45 -19.23
CA ALA A 342 8.28 -3.49 -18.72
C ALA A 342 9.57 -4.12 -18.13
N ASP A 343 9.48 -5.33 -17.56
CA ASP A 343 10.63 -6.09 -17.00
C ASP A 343 11.58 -6.60 -18.09
N LEU A 344 11.07 -6.95 -19.28
CA LEU A 344 11.90 -7.24 -20.46
C LEU A 344 12.83 -6.05 -20.80
N TRP A 345 12.35 -4.82 -20.59
CA TRP A 345 13.12 -3.61 -20.89
C TRP A 345 14.20 -3.30 -19.82
N LEU A 346 13.87 -3.47 -18.53
CA LEU A 346 14.83 -3.34 -17.43
C LEU A 346 15.93 -4.41 -17.49
N HIS A 347 15.57 -5.65 -17.80
CA HIS A 347 16.53 -6.74 -17.99
C HIS A 347 17.44 -6.48 -19.20
N THR A 348 16.91 -5.86 -20.27
CA THR A 348 17.69 -5.43 -21.46
C THR A 348 18.63 -4.25 -21.14
N LEU A 349 18.25 -3.34 -20.24
CA LEU A 349 19.11 -2.22 -19.83
C LEU A 349 20.22 -2.64 -18.87
N GLN A 350 19.94 -3.56 -17.94
CA GLN A 350 20.94 -4.09 -17.01
C GLN A 350 21.98 -4.95 -17.73
N THR A 351 21.56 -5.80 -18.68
CA THR A 351 22.46 -6.59 -19.53
C THR A 351 23.31 -5.72 -20.47
N LYS A 352 22.77 -4.60 -20.98
CA LYS A 352 23.53 -3.59 -21.75
C LYS A 352 24.56 -2.81 -20.93
N LYS A 353 24.39 -2.71 -19.61
CA LYS A 353 25.40 -2.10 -18.71
C LYS A 353 26.53 -3.07 -18.36
N GLN A 354 26.24 -4.37 -18.20
CA GLN A 354 27.25 -5.41 -17.92
C GLN A 354 28.10 -5.79 -19.14
N THR A 355 27.64 -5.50 -20.35
CA THR A 355 28.39 -5.72 -21.60
C THR A 355 29.25 -4.52 -22.03
N LYS A 356 29.22 -3.43 -21.24
CA LYS A 356 30.02 -2.20 -21.46
C LYS A 356 31.05 -1.94 -20.35
N SER A 357 31.23 -2.88 -19.44
CA SER A 357 32.37 -3.01 -18.53
C SER A 357 33.20 -4.21 -18.95
#